data_AF-A0A822AIY9-F1
#
_entry.id   AF-A0A822AIY9-F1
#
_cell.length_a   1.000
_cell.length_b   1.000
_cell.length_c   1.000
_cell.angle_alpha   90.00
_cell.angle_beta   90.00
_cell.angle_gamma   90.00
#
_symmetry.space_group_name_H-M   'P 1'
#
loop_
_entity.id
_entity.type
_entity.pdbx_description
1 polymer ?
#
loop_
_entity_poly.entity_id
_entity_poly.type
_entity_poly.pdbx_seq_one_letter_code
_entity_poly.pdbx_strand_id
1 'polypeptide(L)' 'GSTIKTTTKATTIGSTIKTTTKATTIGSTIKTTTKATTIGSTIKTTTKATT' A
#
# COMPACT_ATOMS: atom_id res chain seq x y z
N GLY A 1 -9.91 3.82 -19.60
CA GLY A 1 -8.99 3.11 -18.70
C GLY A 1 -9.64 2.86 -17.37
N SER A 2 -9.42 1.68 -16.77
CA SER A 2 -10.01 1.32 -15.47
C SER A 2 -9.09 1.73 -14.32
N THR A 3 -9.60 1.74 -13.09
CA THR A 3 -8.77 2.01 -11.90
C THR A 3 -8.82 0.84 -10.93
N ILE A 4 -7.65 0.35 -10.53
CA ILE A 4 -7.51 -0.61 -9.44
C ILE A 4 -7.22 0.19 -8.16
N LYS A 5 -8.07 0.04 -7.14
CA LYS A 5 -7.92 0.70 -5.85
C LYS A 5 -7.61 -0.31 -4.76
N THR A 6 -6.53 -0.08 -4.03
CA THR A 6 -6.14 -0.90 -2.88
C THR A 6 -6.01 0.00 -1.65
N THR A 7 -6.73 -0.35 -0.59
CA THR A 7 -6.65 0.37 0.69
C THR A 7 -6.20 -0.59 1.78
N THR A 8 -5.15 -0.23 2.52
CA THR A 8 -4.72 -0.95 3.71
C THR A 8 -4.89 -0.08 4.94
N LYS A 9 -5.46 -0.65 6.01
CA LYS A 9 -5.55 -0.04 7.34
C LYS A 9 -4.90 -0.97 8.36
N ALA A 10 -4.03 -0.43 9.21
CA ALA A 10 -3.34 -1.21 10.23
C ALA A 10 -3.01 -0.39 11.47
N THR A 11 -2.96 -1.04 12.62
CA THR A 11 -2.54 -0.45 13.91
C THR A 11 -1.52 -1.38 14.55
N THR A 12 -0.43 -0.82 15.08
CA THR A 12 0.63 -1.60 15.74
C THR A 12 1.33 -0.80 16.85
N ILE A 13 1.92 -1.51 17.80
CA ILE A 13 2.76 -0.96 18.87
C ILE A 13 4.06 -1.76 18.92
N GLY A 14 5.21 -1.08 18.91
CA GLY A 14 6.54 -1.72 18.96
C GLY A 14 6.87 -2.67 17.81
N SER A 15 6.24 -2.54 16.64
CA SER A 15 6.42 -3.46 15.51
C SER A 15 6.28 -2.77 14.16
N THR A 16 6.85 -3.35 13.10
CA THR A 16 6.82 -2.73 11.77
C THR A 16 5.58 -3.14 10.97
N ILE A 17 4.89 -2.18 10.36
CA ILE A 17 3.88 -2.44 9.33
C ILE A 17 4.56 -2.41 7.97
N LYS A 18 4.50 -3.54 7.24
CA LYS A 18 5.00 -3.64 5.86
C LYS A 18 3.85 -3.88 4.91
N THR A 19 3.64 -2.94 3.98
CA THR A 19 2.65 -3.06 2.91
C THR A 19 3.34 -3.16 1.56
N THR A 20 2.89 -4.11 0.74
CA THR A 20 3.42 -4.30 -0.62
C THR A 20 2.26 -4.47 -1.59
N THR A 21 2.19 -3.58 -2.58
CA THR A 21 1.23 -3.68 -3.68
C THR A 21 1.97 -3.90 -4.98
N LYS A 22 1.58 -4.94 -5.72
CA LYS A 22 2.10 -5.22 -7.06
C LYS A 22 0.93 -5.34 -8.02
N ALA A 23 0.98 -4.64 -9.14
CA ALA A 23 -0.04 -4.72 -10.16
C ALA A 23 0.57 -4.56 -11.57
N THR A 24 -0.03 -5.27 -12.51
CA THR A 24 0.25 -5.17 -13.94
C THR A 24 -0.99 -4.65 -14.64
N THR A 25 -0.86 -3.57 -15.39
CA THR A 25 -2.02 -2.87 -15.97
C THR A 25 -1.70 -2.29 -17.34
N ILE A 26 -2.59 -2.52 -18.30
CA ILE A 26 -2.57 -1.84 -19.62
C ILE A 26 -3.72 -0.84 -19.67
N GLY A 27 -3.41 0.42 -19.93
CA GLY A 27 -4.40 1.50 -20.04
C GLY A 27 -5.21 1.75 -18.77
N SER A 28 -4.71 1.34 -17.59
CA SER A 28 -5.39 1.47 -16.30
C SER A 28 -4.48 2.09 -15.25
N THR A 29 -5.08 2.74 -14.25
CA THR A 29 -4.37 3.41 -13.15
C THR A 29 -4.40 2.56 -11.89
N ILE A 30 -3.31 2.56 -11.13
CA ILE A 30 -3.22 1.93 -9.81
C ILE A 30 -3.22 3.01 -8.74
N LYS A 31 -4.18 2.95 -7.81
CA LYS A 31 -4.24 3.86 -6.66
C LYS A 31 -4.13 3.08 -5.35
N THR A 32 -3.04 3.32 -4.63
CA THR A 32 -2.73 2.72 -3.32
C THR A 32 -2.90 3.73 -2.21
N THR A 33 -3.67 3.39 -1.18
CA THR A 33 -3.78 4.16 0.06
C THR A 33 -3.41 3.30 1.25
N THR A 34 -2.43 3.72 2.04
CA THR A 34 -2.08 3.09 3.32
C THR A 34 -2.40 4.07 4.44
N LYS A 35 -3.23 3.67 5.40
CA LYS A 35 -3.48 4.43 6.63
C LYS A 35 -3.05 3.57 7.81
N ALA A 36 -2.14 4.08 8.62
CA ALA A 36 -1.67 3.34 9.78
C ALA A 36 -1.56 4.23 11.01
N THR A 37 -1.87 3.64 12.17
CA THR A 37 -1.67 4.26 13.49
C THR A 37 -0.56 3.48 14.19
N THR A 38 0.50 4.17 14.59
CA THR A 38 1.73 3.52 15.06
C THR A 38 2.32 4.24 16.27
N ILE A 39 2.73 3.48 17.28
CA ILE A 39 3.50 3.99 18.43
C ILE A 39 4.81 3.20 18.52
N GLY A 40 5.94 3.92 18.55
CA GLY A 40 7.28 3.32 18.61
C GLY A 40 7.54 2.32 17.48
N SER A 41 7.03 2.61 16.28
CA SER A 41 6.91 1.65 15.18
C SER A 41 7.21 2.32 13.84
N THR A 42 7.56 1.54 12.82
CA THR A 42 7.87 2.04 11.47
C THR A 42 6.84 1.53 10.46
N ILE A 43 6.52 2.37 9.48
CA ILE A 43 5.67 2.01 8.33
C ILE A 43 6.54 1.95 7.08
N LYS A 44 6.57 0.80 6.40
CA LYS A 44 7.26 0.64 5.11
C LYS A 44 6.26 0.24 4.03
N THR A 45 6.07 1.14 3.06
CA THR A 45 5.20 0.89 1.90
C THR A 45 6.06 0.67 0.65
N THR A 46 5.69 -0.30 -0.17
CA THR A 46 6.30 -0.52 -1.48
C THR A 46 5.21 -0.77 -2.52
N THR A 47 5.20 0.03 -3.56
CA THR A 47 4.29 -0.14 -4.69
C THR A 47 5.12 -0.39 -5.94
N LYS A 48 4.83 -1.48 -6.64
CA LYS A 48 5.44 -1.79 -7.94
C LYS A 48 4.34 -1.90 -8.99
N ALA A 49 4.39 -1.00 -9.96
CA ALA A 49 3.55 -1.05 -11.15
C ALA A 49 4.40 -1.47 -12.35
N THR A 50 3.85 -2.33 -13.19
CA THR A 50 4.42 -2.69 -14.50
C THR A 50 3.31 -2.57 -15.54
N THR A 51 3.65 -2.05 -16.72
CA THR A 51 2.73 -1.93 -17.85
C THR A 51 2.88 -3.12 -18.79
#